data_AF-A0AAE0Y877-F1
#
_entry.id   AF-A0AAE0Y877-F1
#
_cell.length_a   1.000
_cell.length_b   1.000
_cell.length_c   1.000
_cell.angle_alpha   90.00
_cell.angle_beta   90.00
_cell.angle_gamma   90.00
#
_symmetry.space_group_name_H-M   'P 1'
#
loop_
_entity.id
_entity.type
_entity.pdbx_description
1 polymer ?
#
loop_
_entity_poly.entity_id
_entity_poly.type
_entity_poly.pdbx_seq_one_letter_code
_entity_poly.pdbx_strand_id
1 'polypeptide(L)'
;CCQEQLKKFSLTVYSVNDSYKPITYRGSDKVKSTYGLVPSPRISFPVHQVKITEGFNRERILTLCEVFIFGDIICPINRYGLKCERECNCVNQTSCFVHNGGCSSGRAPTLSTGL
;
A
#
# COMPACT_ATOMS: atom_id res chain seq x y z
N CYS A 1 9.47 -21.47 -16.56
CA CYS A 1 8.45 -20.45 -16.88
C CYS A 1 9.06 -19.07 -16.76
N CYS A 2 9.26 -18.40 -17.89
CA CYS A 2 9.96 -17.14 -17.98
C CYS A 2 9.11 -16.03 -17.39
N GLN A 3 9.46 -15.62 -16.17
CA GLN A 3 8.90 -14.50 -15.43
C GLN A 3 9.23 -13.20 -16.19
N GLU A 4 8.41 -12.80 -17.16
CA GLU A 4 8.41 -11.40 -17.57
C GLU A 4 7.99 -10.58 -16.34
N GLN A 5 8.97 -10.02 -15.63
CA GLN A 5 8.66 -9.19 -14.48
C GLN A 5 8.07 -7.88 -14.98
N LEU A 6 7.12 -7.36 -14.20
CA LEU A 6 6.38 -6.16 -14.51
C LEU A 6 7.35 -5.01 -14.87
N LYS A 7 7.05 -4.29 -15.95
CA LYS A 7 7.73 -3.05 -16.36
C LYS A 7 6.74 -2.14 -17.07
N LYS A 8 6.96 -0.83 -17.06
CA LYS A 8 6.15 0.16 -17.82
C LYS A 8 4.64 0.18 -17.51
N PHE A 9 4.18 -0.35 -16.39
CA PHE A 9 2.75 -0.30 -16.06
C PHE A 9 2.28 1.11 -15.67
N SER A 10 0.97 1.31 -15.68
CA SER A 10 0.31 2.47 -15.10
C SER A 10 -0.68 2.01 -14.04
N LEU A 11 -0.70 2.70 -12.90
CA LEU A 11 -1.69 2.49 -11.84
C LEU A 11 -2.49 3.78 -11.69
N THR A 12 -3.79 3.72 -11.93
CA THR A 12 -4.72 4.85 -11.80
C THR A 12 -5.65 4.62 -10.63
N VAL A 13 -5.77 5.62 -9.75
CA VAL A 13 -6.62 5.61 -8.56
C VAL A 13 -7.81 6.52 -8.80
N TYR A 14 -9.01 6.02 -8.52
CA TYR A 14 -10.28 6.75 -8.66
C TYR A 14 -10.93 6.96 -7.30
N SER A 15 -11.44 8.17 -7.10
CA SER A 15 -12.23 8.54 -5.93
C SER A 15 -13.68 8.07 -6.08
N VAL A 16 -14.40 7.96 -4.97
CA VAL A 16 -15.87 7.85 -4.98
C VAL A 16 -16.52 9.15 -5.51
N ASN A 17 -15.86 10.28 -5.31
CA ASN A 17 -16.36 11.60 -5.71
C ASN A 17 -15.65 12.07 -6.99
N ASP A 18 -16.41 12.21 -8.07
CA ASP A 18 -15.93 12.62 -9.41
C ASP A 18 -15.30 14.02 -9.44
N SER A 19 -15.48 14.83 -8.38
CA SER A 19 -14.79 16.11 -8.21
C SER A 19 -13.27 15.92 -8.06
N TYR A 20 -12.81 14.76 -7.60
CA TYR A 20 -11.39 14.43 -7.52
C TYR A 20 -10.92 13.82 -8.82
N LYS A 21 -9.93 14.43 -9.46
CA LYS A 21 -9.31 13.89 -10.67
C LYS A 21 -8.58 12.57 -10.37
N PRO A 22 -8.66 11.56 -11.25
CA PRO A 22 -7.91 10.32 -11.09
C PRO A 22 -6.40 10.58 -11.01
N ILE A 23 -5.73 9.91 -10.07
CA ILE A 23 -4.27 10.03 -9.89
C ILE A 23 -3.61 8.84 -10.58
N THR A 24 -2.63 9.11 -11.45
CA THR A 24 -1.93 8.05 -12.21
C THR A 24 -0.45 7.99 -11.85
N TYR A 25 0.00 6.80 -11.46
CA TYR A 25 1.39 6.45 -11.23
C TYR A 25 1.92 5.67 -12.43
N ARG A 26 3.11 6.04 -12.91
CA ARG A 26 3.79 5.31 -13.99
C ARG A 26 4.93 4.50 -13.39
N GLY A 27 4.88 3.20 -13.60
CA GLY A 27 5.95 2.29 -13.22
C GLY A 27 7.23 2.58 -14.01
N SER A 28 8.37 2.35 -13.37
CA SER A 28 9.68 2.50 -14.01
C SER A 28 9.87 1.50 -15.16
N ASP A 29 10.76 1.84 -16.09
CA ASP A 29 11.26 0.95 -17.12
C ASP A 29 12.15 -0.18 -16.56
N LYS A 30 12.64 -0.02 -15.33
CA LYS A 30 13.43 -1.04 -14.64
C LYS A 30 12.53 -2.20 -14.25
N VAL A 31 12.93 -3.39 -14.68
CA VAL A 31 12.34 -4.69 -14.34
C VAL A 31 12.48 -4.91 -12.83
N LYS A 32 11.36 -5.13 -12.14
CA LYS A 32 11.35 -5.47 -10.71
C LYS A 32 10.30 -6.55 -10.44
N SER A 33 10.59 -7.41 -9.46
CA SER A 33 9.66 -8.40 -8.94
C SER A 33 8.57 -7.79 -8.04
N THR A 34 8.85 -6.64 -7.43
CA THR A 34 7.96 -5.99 -6.47
C THR A 34 7.99 -4.47 -6.66
N TYR A 35 6.82 -3.86 -6.64
CA TYR A 35 6.64 -2.41 -6.71
C TYR A 35 5.91 -1.91 -5.47
N GLY A 36 6.60 -1.12 -4.64
CA GLY A 36 6.00 -0.34 -3.57
C GLY A 36 5.68 1.06 -4.08
N LEU A 37 4.40 1.45 -4.04
CA LEU A 37 3.96 2.79 -4.44
C LEU A 37 3.40 3.50 -3.20
N VAL A 38 3.99 4.64 -2.87
CA VAL A 38 3.48 5.54 -1.83
C VAL A 38 3.07 6.84 -2.51
N PRO A 39 1.77 7.17 -2.53
CA PRO A 39 1.28 8.43 -3.06
C PRO A 39 1.99 9.66 -2.49
N SER A 40 2.50 10.52 -3.38
CA SER A 40 2.96 11.86 -3.03
C SER A 40 2.42 12.85 -4.07
N PRO A 41 1.54 13.80 -3.70
CA PRO A 41 1.02 14.02 -2.35
C PRO A 41 0.14 12.86 -1.85
N ARG A 42 -0.05 12.77 -0.52
CA ARG A 42 -0.90 11.74 0.08
C ARG A 42 -2.33 11.87 -0.43
N ILE A 43 -2.96 10.73 -0.71
CA ILE A 43 -4.37 10.69 -1.11
C ILE A 43 -5.23 10.98 0.11
N SER A 44 -5.96 12.09 0.08
CA SER A 44 -6.80 12.55 1.20
C SER A 44 -8.28 12.27 1.00
N PHE A 45 -8.64 11.46 0.01
CA PHE A 45 -10.03 11.14 -0.34
C PHE A 45 -10.26 9.63 -0.36
N PRO A 46 -11.49 9.15 -0.10
CA PRO A 46 -11.83 7.74 -0.20
C PRO A 46 -11.60 7.19 -1.61
N VAL A 47 -10.81 6.13 -1.71
CA VAL A 47 -10.54 5.42 -2.96
C VAL A 47 -11.60 4.34 -3.19
N HIS A 48 -12.24 4.34 -4.35
CA HIS A 48 -13.22 3.30 -4.73
C HIS A 48 -12.63 2.27 -5.67
N GLN A 49 -11.75 2.69 -6.59
CA GLN A 49 -11.21 1.81 -7.62
C GLN A 49 -9.72 2.09 -7.83
N VAL A 50 -8.95 1.02 -8.01
CA VAL A 50 -7.58 1.05 -8.51
C VAL A 50 -7.51 0.26 -9.80
N LYS A 51 -7.01 0.88 -10.87
CA LYS A 51 -6.86 0.28 -12.19
C LYS A 51 -5.38 0.14 -12.51
N ILE A 52 -4.93 -1.07 -12.81
CA ILE A 52 -3.56 -1.34 -13.22
C ILE A 52 -3.59 -1.74 -14.70
N THR A 53 -2.84 -1.04 -15.54
CA THR A 53 -2.73 -1.32 -16.97
C THR A 53 -1.28 -1.46 -17.39
N GLU A 54 -0.99 -2.34 -18.34
CA GLU A 54 0.34 -2.43 -18.94
C GLU A 54 0.65 -1.21 -19.82
N GLY A 55 1.92 -0.85 -19.91
CA GLY A 55 2.41 0.23 -20.76
C GLY A 55 2.36 -0.12 -22.24
N PHE A 56 1.41 0.49 -22.94
CA PHE A 56 1.41 0.78 -24.37
C PHE A 56 1.30 -0.38 -25.38
N ASN A 57 1.51 -1.65 -25.01
CA ASN A 57 1.24 -2.78 -25.92
C ASN A 57 -0.07 -3.48 -25.55
N ARG A 58 -1.10 -3.30 -26.39
CA ARG A 58 -2.45 -3.89 -26.20
C ARG A 58 -2.50 -5.41 -26.39
N GLU A 59 -1.38 -6.04 -26.73
CA GLU A 59 -1.29 -7.47 -27.05
C GLU A 59 -0.80 -8.33 -25.88
N ARG A 60 -0.39 -7.71 -24.77
CA ARG A 60 0.17 -8.43 -23.63
C ARG A 60 -0.84 -8.48 -22.48
N ILE A 61 -0.90 -9.65 -21.85
CA ILE A 61 -1.72 -9.90 -20.67
C ILE A 61 -0.87 -9.58 -19.44
N LEU A 62 -1.32 -8.61 -18.67
CA LEU A 62 -0.73 -8.29 -17.39
C LEU A 62 -1.03 -9.41 -16.38
N THR A 63 -0.01 -10.19 -16.02
CA THR A 63 -0.14 -11.21 -14.96
C THR A 63 0.41 -10.67 -13.65
N LEU A 64 -0.45 -10.57 -12.63
CA LEU A 64 -0.09 -10.14 -11.29
C LEU A 64 -0.26 -11.33 -10.34
N CYS A 65 0.79 -11.69 -9.61
CA CYS A 65 0.71 -12.79 -8.64
C CYS A 65 -0.06 -12.38 -7.39
N GLU A 66 0.20 -11.19 -6.89
CA GLU A 66 -0.39 -10.68 -5.64
C GLU A 66 -0.45 -9.16 -5.67
N VAL A 67 -1.54 -8.59 -5.16
CA VAL A 67 -1.74 -7.14 -5.09
C VAL A 67 -2.20 -6.79 -3.68
N PHE A 68 -1.44 -5.93 -3.01
CA PHE A 68 -1.81 -5.36 -1.72
C PHE A 68 -2.09 -3.87 -1.86
N ILE A 69 -3.29 -3.47 -1.45
CA ILE A 69 -3.68 -2.05 -1.38
C ILE A 69 -3.90 -1.73 0.09
N PHE A 70 -3.04 -0.88 0.62
CA PHE A 70 -3.13 -0.40 1.99
C PHE A 70 -3.68 1.02 1.98
N GLY A 71 -4.93 1.18 2.36
CA GLY A 71 -5.45 2.48 2.79
C GLY A 71 -5.24 2.65 4.29
N ASP A 72 -5.46 3.86 4.80
CA ASP A 72 -5.70 4.07 6.22
C ASP A 72 -7.07 3.45 6.56
N ILE A 73 -7.11 2.14 6.73
CA ILE A 73 -8.20 1.50 7.47
C ILE A 73 -8.15 2.13 8.86
N ILE A 74 -9.27 2.60 9.39
CA ILE A 74 -9.32 3.02 10.79
C ILE A 74 -9.26 1.74 11.62
N CYS A 75 -8.05 1.24 11.85
CA CYS A 75 -7.85 0.21 12.86
C CYS A 75 -8.14 0.80 14.24
N PRO A 76 -8.71 0.00 15.15
CA PRO A 76 -8.75 0.38 16.56
C PRO A 76 -7.36 0.81 17.04
N ILE A 77 -7.35 1.67 18.05
CA ILE A 77 -6.12 2.09 18.70
C ILE A 77 -5.29 0.84 19.06
N ASN A 78 -3.97 0.93 18.84
CA ASN A 78 -3.03 -0.17 19.07
C ASN A 78 -3.20 -1.41 18.15
N ARG A 79 -3.87 -1.30 17.00
CA ARG A 79 -3.99 -2.39 16.01
C ARG A 79 -3.51 -2.00 14.61
N TYR A 80 -2.98 -2.98 13.87
CA TYR A 80 -2.59 -2.87 12.46
C TYR A 80 -2.74 -4.22 11.73
N GLY A 81 -2.50 -4.23 10.43
CA GLY A 81 -2.70 -5.39 9.57
C GLY A 81 -3.96 -5.27 8.73
N LEU A 82 -4.11 -6.17 7.77
CA LEU A 82 -5.21 -6.12 6.78
C LEU A 82 -6.60 -6.17 7.43
N LYS A 83 -6.70 -6.85 8.58
CA LYS A 83 -7.92 -7.00 9.38
C LYS A 83 -7.75 -6.42 10.79
N CYS A 84 -6.77 -5.54 11.00
CA CYS A 84 -6.42 -4.99 12.31
C CYS A 84 -6.14 -6.08 13.37
N GLU A 85 -5.61 -7.22 12.92
CA GLU A 85 -5.42 -8.41 13.75
C GLU A 85 -4.13 -8.36 14.58
N ARG A 86 -3.17 -7.52 14.19
CA ARG A 86 -1.85 -7.40 14.83
C ARG A 86 -1.82 -6.23 15.79
N GLU A 87 -1.08 -6.34 16.89
CA GLU A 87 -0.95 -5.28 17.88
C GLU A 87 0.25 -4.38 17.62
N CYS A 88 0.03 -3.07 17.66
CA CYS A 88 1.11 -2.10 17.59
C CYS A 88 2.02 -2.23 18.83
N ASN A 89 3.30 -1.91 18.67
CA ASN A 89 4.22 -1.79 19.81
C ASN A 89 4.66 -0.34 19.97
N CYS A 90 3.69 0.57 20.07
CA CYS A 90 3.93 2.01 20.18
C CYS A 90 3.90 2.47 21.63
N VAL A 91 4.74 3.45 21.95
CA VAL A 91 4.70 4.13 23.25
C VAL A 91 3.29 4.70 23.46
N ASN A 92 2.75 4.50 24.67
CA ASN A 92 1.41 4.94 25.10
C ASN A 92 0.23 4.36 24.28
N GLN A 93 0.41 3.19 23.66
CA GLN A 93 -0.66 2.50 22.90
C GLN A 93 -1.30 3.41 21.83
N THR A 94 -0.52 4.28 21.19
CA THR A 94 -1.02 5.22 20.19
C THR A 94 -1.36 4.54 18.86
N SER A 95 -2.10 5.22 17.97
CA SER A 95 -2.36 4.74 16.61
C SER A 95 -1.06 4.54 15.84
N CYS A 96 -0.93 3.41 15.17
CA CYS A 96 0.23 3.08 14.35
C CYS A 96 -0.15 2.95 12.87
N PHE A 97 0.85 3.01 11.99
CA PHE A 97 0.63 2.88 10.55
C PHE A 97 0.04 1.51 10.23
N VAL A 98 -1.17 1.47 9.68
CA VAL A 98 -1.94 0.23 9.51
C VAL A 98 -1.28 -0.82 8.61
N HIS A 99 -0.41 -0.39 7.70
CA HIS A 99 0.27 -1.26 6.75
C HIS A 99 1.50 -1.99 7.33
N ASN A 100 2.15 -1.47 8.37
CA ASN A 100 3.40 -2.04 8.89
C ASN A 100 3.58 -1.98 10.41
N GLY A 101 2.61 -1.41 11.15
CA GLY A 101 2.68 -1.31 12.60
C GLY A 101 3.64 -0.24 13.12
N GLY A 102 4.15 0.64 12.25
CA GLY A 102 5.13 1.67 12.61
C GLY A 102 4.54 2.81 13.43
N CYS A 103 5.33 3.37 14.34
CA CYS A 103 4.91 4.41 15.28
C CYS A 103 5.58 5.74 14.93
N SER A 104 4.83 6.84 14.89
CA SER A 104 5.40 8.18 14.72
C SER A 104 6.21 8.63 15.94
N SER A 105 5.80 8.20 17.14
CA SER A 105 6.41 8.59 18.42
C SER A 105 7.47 7.61 18.94
N GLY A 106 7.87 6.61 18.15
CA GLY A 106 8.81 5.57 18.55
C GLY A 106 8.15 4.31 19.12
N ARG A 107 8.94 3.22 19.21
CA ARG A 107 8.49 1.91 19.69
C ARG A 107 8.63 1.81 21.20
N ALA A 108 7.69 1.14 21.86
CA ALA A 108 7.86 0.80 23.26
C ALA A 108 8.97 -0.27 23.41
N PRO A 109 9.77 -0.20 24.48
CA PRO A 109 10.76 -1.23 24.75
C PRO A 109 10.04 -2.58 24.91
N THR A 110 10.48 -3.59 24.16
CA THR A 110 10.05 -4.96 24.40
C THR A 110 10.53 -5.35 25.79
N LEU A 111 9.61 -5.64 26.72
CA LEU A 111 9.98 -6.35 27.94
C LEU A 111 10.47 -7.75 27.52
N SER A 112 11.78 -7.91 27.38
CA SER A 112 12.40 -9.23 27.46
C SER A 112 12.32 -9.64 28.92
N THR A 113 11.22 -10.27 29.33
CA THR A 113 11.23 -11.11 30.52
C THR A 113 12.14 -12.29 30.20
N GLY A 114 13.42 -12.14 30.55
CA GLY A 114 14.29 -13.28 30.73
C GLY A 114 13.76 -14.10 31.90
N LEU A 115 13.22 -15.28 31.59
CA LEU A 115 13.09 -16.40 32.50
C LEU A 115 13.47 -17.67 31.72
#